data_AF-A0A7V8E3N5-F1
#
_entry.id   AF-A0A7V8E3N5-F1
#
_cell.length_a   1.000
_cell.length_b   1.000
_cell.length_c   1.000
_cell.angle_alpha   90.00
_cell.angle_beta   90.00
_cell.angle_gamma   90.00
#
_symmetry.space_group_name_H-M   'P 1'
#
loop_
_entity.id
_entity.type
_entity.pdbx_description
1 polymer ?
#
loop_
_entity_poly.entity_id
_entity_poly.type
_entity_poly.pdbx_seq_one_letter_code
_entity_poly.pdbx_strand_id
1 'polypeptide(L)'
;MSEDRPKPASAPPRPSDPPAATLRVGIALGTWRTAVVASNGTREHFGSLVGWPKSAAARKLLGEDVLVGAEAFRFRVAVDLARPFEGGVVPGTEAFGSDALKEVHLRAAADLIRRAVRLARAAPGERVAGVLAVPARAARVSRDLLIQAGSESMSAGWRGARPGRPRGRSW
;
A
#
# COMPACT_ATOMS: atom_id res chain seq x y z
N MET A 1 36.37 -46.86 -20.85
CA MET A 1 36.86 -45.52 -21.24
C MET A 1 35.66 -44.71 -21.66
N SER A 2 35.13 -43.88 -20.76
CA SER A 2 34.04 -42.95 -21.06
C SER A 2 34.60 -41.55 -20.87
N GLU A 3 34.71 -40.81 -21.97
CA GLU A 3 35.18 -39.42 -22.01
C GLU A 3 34.20 -38.52 -21.26
N ASP A 4 34.67 -37.89 -20.19
CA ASP A 4 33.94 -36.88 -19.43
C ASP A 4 33.93 -35.57 -20.25
N ARG A 5 32.77 -35.24 -20.85
CA ARG A 5 32.61 -33.98 -21.57
C ARG A 5 32.43 -32.83 -20.57
N PRO A 6 33.24 -31.76 -20.63
CA PRO A 6 33.02 -30.60 -19.78
C PRO A 6 31.69 -29.91 -20.14
N LYS A 7 30.85 -29.71 -19.12
CA LYS A 7 29.58 -28.99 -19.18
C LYS A 7 29.84 -27.55 -19.65
N PRO A 8 29.11 -27.01 -20.65
CA PRO A 8 29.36 -25.65 -21.13
C PRO A 8 29.12 -24.65 -19.99
N ALA A 9 30.08 -23.73 -19.82
CA ALA A 9 30.00 -22.65 -18.84
C ALA A 9 28.71 -21.83 -19.06
N SER A 10 27.99 -21.57 -17.98
CA SER A 10 26.79 -20.73 -17.99
C SER A 10 27.15 -19.35 -18.55
N ALA A 11 26.40 -18.90 -19.55
CA ALA A 11 26.57 -17.59 -20.17
C ALA A 11 26.59 -16.47 -19.11
N PRO A 12 27.40 -15.41 -19.28
CA PRO A 12 27.44 -14.30 -18.35
C PRO A 12 26.05 -13.62 -18.25
N PRO A 13 25.68 -13.08 -17.08
CA PRO A 13 24.42 -12.37 -16.92
C PRO A 13 24.37 -11.19 -17.91
N ARG A 14 23.29 -11.08 -18.68
CA ARG A 14 23.12 -9.98 -19.65
C ARG A 14 23.02 -8.64 -18.90
N PRO A 15 23.61 -7.54 -19.41
CA PRO A 15 23.46 -6.22 -18.82
C PRO A 15 22.00 -5.74 -18.90
N SER A 16 21.43 -5.47 -17.72
CA SER A 16 20.24 -4.68 -17.37
C SER A 16 19.11 -4.56 -18.40
N ASP A 17 17.94 -5.06 -18.01
CA ASP A 17 16.64 -4.60 -18.54
C ASP A 17 16.65 -3.06 -18.73
N PRO A 18 16.02 -2.52 -19.78
CA PRO A 18 15.84 -1.09 -19.92
C PRO A 18 15.25 -0.55 -18.61
N PRO A 19 15.68 0.63 -18.12
CA PRO A 19 15.26 1.12 -16.81
C PRO A 19 13.74 1.11 -16.78
N ALA A 20 13.17 0.21 -15.98
CA ALA A 20 11.74 0.00 -15.95
C ALA A 20 11.03 1.36 -15.82
N ALA A 21 10.05 1.58 -16.70
CA ALA A 21 9.29 2.82 -16.72
C ALA A 21 8.84 3.16 -15.29
N THR A 22 9.06 4.40 -14.88
CA THR A 22 8.84 4.82 -13.49
C THR A 22 7.56 5.63 -13.41
N LEU A 23 6.56 5.11 -12.69
CA LEU A 23 5.34 5.83 -12.36
C LEU A 23 5.63 6.81 -11.22
N ARG A 24 5.42 8.11 -11.47
CA ARG A 24 5.53 9.15 -10.44
C ARG A 24 4.17 9.34 -9.76
N VAL A 25 4.13 9.29 -8.43
CA VAL A 25 2.89 9.36 -7.64
C VAL A 25 2.98 10.45 -6.56
N GLY A 26 1.99 11.32 -6.48
CA GLY A 26 1.77 12.19 -5.33
C GLY A 26 0.67 11.61 -4.45
N ILE A 27 0.97 11.38 -3.18
CA ILE A 27 -0.01 10.91 -2.18
C ILE A 27 -0.13 11.97 -1.10
N ALA A 28 -1.31 12.56 -0.96
CA ALA A 28 -1.63 13.47 0.13
C ALA A 28 -2.44 12.74 1.18
N LEU A 29 -1.82 12.45 2.31
CA LEU A 29 -2.42 11.81 3.47
C LEU A 29 -3.00 12.88 4.39
N GLY A 30 -4.31 13.08 4.33
CA GLY A 30 -5.01 14.03 5.20
C GLY A 30 -5.68 13.34 6.39
N THR A 31 -6.15 14.15 7.33
CA THR A 31 -6.94 13.70 8.49
C THR A 31 -8.23 12.98 8.10
N TRP A 32 -8.92 13.50 7.08
CA TRP A 32 -10.22 12.99 6.64
C TRP A 32 -10.19 12.31 5.28
N ARG A 33 -9.34 12.80 4.38
CA ARG A 33 -9.22 12.29 3.02
C ARG A 33 -7.77 12.06 2.65
N THR A 34 -7.56 10.99 1.89
CA THR A 34 -6.33 10.73 1.17
C THR A 34 -6.59 10.97 -0.32
N ALA A 35 -5.69 11.70 -0.97
CA ALA A 35 -5.73 11.94 -2.41
C ALA A 35 -4.49 11.35 -3.08
N VAL A 36 -4.67 10.86 -4.30
CA VAL A 36 -3.62 10.25 -5.11
C VAL A 36 -3.65 10.86 -6.50
N VAL A 37 -2.50 11.32 -6.96
CA VAL A 37 -2.28 11.75 -8.35
C VAL A 37 -1.08 11.01 -8.91
N ALA A 38 -1.12 10.61 -10.18
CA ALA A 38 0.02 9.95 -10.80
C ALA A 38 0.29 10.44 -12.23
N SER A 39 1.51 10.24 -12.72
CA SER A 39 1.94 10.69 -14.05
C SER A 39 1.24 10.01 -15.21
N ASN A 40 0.55 8.89 -14.97
CA ASN A 40 -0.32 8.22 -15.94
C ASN A 40 -1.73 8.85 -16.04
N GLY A 41 -1.97 9.99 -15.37
CA GLY A 41 -3.26 10.68 -15.38
C GLY A 41 -4.24 10.25 -14.28
N THR A 42 -3.87 9.27 -13.45
CA THR A 42 -4.70 8.86 -12.31
C THR A 42 -4.92 10.03 -11.35
N ARG A 43 -6.19 10.24 -10.94
CA ARG A 43 -6.61 11.20 -9.92
C ARG A 43 -7.72 10.56 -9.10
N GLU A 44 -7.38 10.08 -7.91
CA GLU A 44 -8.27 9.33 -7.03
C GLU A 44 -8.28 9.93 -5.63
N HIS A 45 -9.38 9.77 -4.90
CA HIS A 45 -9.43 10.16 -3.49
C HIS A 45 -10.36 9.24 -2.70
N PHE A 46 -10.07 9.07 -1.41
CA PHE A 46 -10.84 8.22 -0.52
C PHE A 46 -10.76 8.74 0.93
N GLY A 47 -11.63 8.23 1.81
CA GLY A 47 -11.60 8.60 3.23
C GLY A 47 -10.40 8.00 3.96
N SER A 48 -9.73 8.79 4.81
CA SER A 48 -8.60 8.38 5.67
C SER A 48 -9.05 7.55 6.87
N LEU A 49 -9.85 6.51 6.60
CA LEU A 49 -10.40 5.59 7.59
C LEU A 49 -10.00 4.19 7.18
N VAL A 50 -9.38 3.45 8.09
CA VAL A 50 -9.02 2.04 7.90
C VAL A 50 -9.90 1.18 8.78
N GLY A 51 -10.29 0.01 8.29
CA GLY A 51 -11.05 -0.98 9.05
C GLY A 51 -10.44 -2.37 8.90
N TRP A 52 -10.16 -3.05 10.02
CA TRP A 52 -9.74 -4.45 10.01
C TRP A 52 -10.85 -5.36 10.53
N PRO A 53 -11.13 -6.51 9.89
CA PRO A 53 -12.17 -7.42 10.36
C PRO A 53 -11.93 -7.89 11.80
N LYS A 54 -12.96 -7.80 12.65
CA LYS A 54 -12.91 -8.20 14.07
C LYS A 54 -12.73 -9.70 14.29
N SER A 55 -13.09 -10.51 13.29
CA SER A 55 -13.10 -11.97 13.41
C SER A 55 -12.83 -12.64 12.07
N ALA A 56 -12.46 -13.93 12.11
CA ALA A 56 -12.30 -14.75 10.90
C ALA A 56 -13.60 -14.86 10.08
N ALA A 57 -14.76 -14.87 10.75
CA ALA A 57 -16.06 -14.85 10.08
C ALA A 57 -16.29 -13.52 9.35
N ALA A 58 -15.98 -12.39 9.98
CA ALA A 58 -16.05 -11.08 9.34
C ALA A 58 -15.07 -10.99 8.16
N ARG A 59 -13.84 -11.47 8.32
CA ARG A 59 -12.84 -11.54 7.23
C ARG A 59 -13.37 -12.34 6.03
N LYS A 60 -13.94 -13.52 6.28
CA LYS A 60 -14.52 -14.38 5.23
C LYS A 60 -15.71 -13.73 4.53
N LEU A 61 -16.56 -13.02 5.28
CA LEU A 61 -17.73 -12.31 4.73
C LEU A 61 -17.31 -11.10 3.88
N LEU A 62 -16.32 -10.35 4.33
CA LEU A 62 -15.86 -9.11 3.68
C LEU A 62 -14.93 -9.40 2.49
N GLY A 63 -14.22 -10.53 2.50
CA GLY A 63 -13.33 -10.95 1.41
C GLY A 63 -12.03 -10.16 1.30
N GLU A 64 -11.81 -9.20 2.19
CA GLU A 64 -10.63 -8.32 2.23
C GLU A 64 -10.12 -8.23 3.67
N ASP A 65 -8.78 -8.20 3.83
CA ASP A 65 -8.13 -8.07 5.14
C ASP A 65 -8.13 -6.64 5.67
N VAL A 66 -8.33 -5.66 4.78
CA VAL A 66 -8.30 -4.24 5.08
C VAL A 66 -9.35 -3.52 4.24
N LEU A 67 -10.27 -2.83 4.90
CA LEU A 67 -11.22 -1.94 4.26
C LEU A 67 -10.77 -0.48 4.43
N VAL A 68 -11.05 0.36 3.43
CA VAL A 68 -10.63 1.77 3.46
C VAL A 68 -11.78 2.70 3.07
N GLY A 69 -11.88 3.83 3.75
CA GLY A 69 -12.82 4.90 3.45
C GLY A 69 -14.28 4.46 3.62
N ALA A 70 -15.07 4.61 2.55
CA ALA A 70 -16.51 4.32 2.58
C ALA A 70 -16.82 2.86 2.89
N GLU A 71 -15.96 1.92 2.46
CA GLU A 71 -16.12 0.49 2.73
C GLU A 71 -15.97 0.20 4.23
N ALA A 72 -14.93 0.74 4.86
CA ALA A 72 -14.71 0.61 6.29
C ALA A 72 -15.88 1.21 7.08
N PHE A 73 -16.40 2.37 6.66
CA PHE A 73 -17.53 3.01 7.31
C PHE A 73 -18.84 2.21 7.16
N ARG A 74 -19.09 1.63 5.97
CA ARG A 74 -20.26 0.78 5.71
C ARG A 74 -20.28 -0.44 6.63
N PHE A 75 -19.12 -1.06 6.86
CA PHE A 75 -18.99 -2.26 7.70
C PHE A 75 -18.51 -1.98 9.13
N ARG A 76 -18.66 -0.74 9.63
CA ARG A 76 -18.13 -0.28 10.94
C ARG A 76 -18.46 -1.14 12.16
N VAL A 77 -19.52 -1.95 12.10
CA VAL A 77 -19.88 -2.88 13.19
C VAL A 77 -19.00 -4.13 13.18
N ALA A 78 -18.59 -4.59 11.99
CA ALA A 78 -17.81 -5.81 11.76
C ALA A 78 -16.29 -5.59 11.72
N VAL A 79 -15.83 -4.34 11.71
CA VAL A 79 -14.41 -3.97 11.64
C VAL A 79 -13.99 -3.07 12.80
N ASP A 80 -12.73 -3.18 13.20
CA ASP A 80 -12.06 -2.23 14.08
C ASP A 80 -11.53 -1.07 13.26
N LEU A 81 -12.00 0.14 13.59
CA LEU A 81 -11.72 1.34 12.83
C LEU A 81 -10.53 2.12 13.39
N ALA A 82 -9.71 2.66 12.49
CA ALA A 82 -8.63 3.57 12.83
C ALA A 82 -8.53 4.74 11.86
N ARG A 83 -8.24 5.93 12.40
CA ARG A 83 -7.91 7.13 11.61
C ARG A 83 -6.50 7.58 11.97
N PRO A 84 -5.49 7.29 11.12
CA PRO A 84 -4.09 7.50 11.48
C PRO A 84 -3.77 8.95 11.83
N PHE A 85 -4.51 9.92 11.25
CA PHE A 85 -4.22 11.35 11.34
C PHE A 85 -5.35 12.18 12.00
N GLU A 86 -6.29 11.55 12.72
CA GLU A 86 -7.36 12.24 13.46
C GLU A 86 -6.79 13.18 14.54
N GLY A 87 -7.42 14.33 14.79
CA GLY A 87 -6.92 15.32 15.78
C GLY A 87 -5.56 15.97 15.44
N GLY A 88 -5.04 15.79 14.22
CA GLY A 88 -3.69 16.19 13.86
C GLY A 88 -2.61 15.35 14.54
N VAL A 89 -2.99 14.14 14.98
CA VAL A 89 -2.17 13.19 15.70
C VAL A 89 -1.14 12.54 14.77
N VAL A 90 0.04 12.24 15.32
CA VAL A 90 1.26 11.85 14.60
C VAL A 90 1.60 10.39 14.86
N PRO A 91 1.29 9.45 13.95
CA PRO A 91 1.52 8.01 14.16
C PRO A 91 2.95 7.74 14.62
N GLY A 92 3.18 7.36 15.88
CA GLY A 92 4.55 7.13 16.37
C GLY A 92 4.97 7.83 17.66
N THR A 93 4.11 8.67 18.27
CA THR A 93 4.48 9.59 19.37
C THR A 93 3.83 9.24 20.70
N GLU A 94 4.42 9.64 21.84
CA GLU A 94 3.84 9.41 23.18
C GLU A 94 2.48 10.11 23.40
N ALA A 95 2.15 11.09 22.56
CA ALA A 95 0.81 11.69 22.52
C ALA A 95 -0.30 10.68 22.10
N PHE A 96 0.07 9.47 21.67
CA PHE A 96 -0.83 8.36 21.36
C PHE A 96 -1.48 7.69 22.56
N GLY A 97 -0.99 7.95 23.76
CA GLY A 97 -1.31 7.10 24.91
C GLY A 97 -0.38 5.89 24.92
N SER A 98 -0.93 4.68 24.78
CA SER A 98 -0.14 3.44 24.88
C SER A 98 0.59 3.06 23.58
N ASP A 99 1.66 2.27 23.71
CA ASP A 99 2.40 1.69 22.57
C ASP A 99 1.49 0.91 21.60
N ALA A 100 0.43 0.27 22.12
CA ALA A 100 -0.55 -0.43 21.31
C ALA A 100 -1.31 0.50 20.35
N LEU A 101 -1.69 1.70 20.81
CA LEU A 101 -2.37 2.69 19.96
C LEU A 101 -1.44 3.26 18.90
N LYS A 102 -0.16 3.46 19.24
CA LYS A 102 0.89 3.87 18.30
C LYS A 102 1.03 2.88 17.15
N GLU A 103 1.12 1.58 17.44
CA GLU A 103 1.23 0.53 16.42
C GLU A 103 0.00 0.48 15.50
N VAL A 104 -1.21 0.60 16.08
CA VAL A 104 -2.46 0.64 15.31
C VAL A 104 -2.45 1.78 14.28
N HIS A 105 -1.99 2.97 14.65
CA HIS A 105 -1.98 4.10 13.72
C HIS A 105 -0.86 4.03 12.68
N LEU A 106 0.30 3.48 13.02
CA LEU A 106 1.35 3.20 12.04
C LEU A 106 0.87 2.20 11.00
N ARG A 107 0.24 1.11 11.46
CA ARG A 107 -0.38 0.11 10.59
C ARG A 107 -1.46 0.74 9.70
N ALA A 108 -2.33 1.57 10.26
CA ALA A 108 -3.36 2.27 9.48
C ALA A 108 -2.74 3.19 8.42
N ALA A 109 -1.69 3.95 8.75
CA ALA A 109 -1.00 4.81 7.79
C ALA A 109 -0.39 3.99 6.64
N ALA A 110 0.26 2.86 6.95
CA ALA A 110 0.78 1.95 5.94
C ALA A 110 -0.33 1.39 5.03
N ASP A 111 -1.47 1.01 5.61
CA ASP A 111 -2.63 0.52 4.85
C ASP A 111 -3.24 1.59 3.93
N LEU A 112 -3.30 2.86 4.36
CA LEU A 112 -3.71 3.96 3.49
C LEU A 112 -2.73 4.16 2.32
N ILE A 113 -1.42 4.08 2.58
CA ILE A 113 -0.40 4.22 1.52
C ILE A 113 -0.49 3.03 0.54
N ARG A 114 -0.64 1.80 1.04
CA ARG A 114 -0.86 0.61 0.19
C ARG A 114 -2.08 0.77 -0.70
N ARG A 115 -3.21 1.23 -0.15
CA ARG A 115 -4.43 1.51 -0.93
C ARG A 115 -4.18 2.59 -1.98
N ALA A 116 -3.45 3.65 -1.63
CA ALA A 116 -3.10 4.73 -2.55
C ALA A 116 -2.21 4.25 -3.71
N VAL A 117 -1.16 3.48 -3.43
CA VAL A 117 -0.28 2.89 -4.46
C VAL A 117 -1.07 1.95 -5.37
N ARG A 118 -1.99 1.13 -4.82
CA ARG A 118 -2.89 0.28 -5.62
C ARG A 118 -3.77 1.10 -6.56
N LEU A 119 -4.28 2.24 -6.09
CA LEU A 119 -5.12 3.15 -6.89
C LEU A 119 -4.33 3.92 -7.96
N ALA A 120 -3.01 4.05 -7.81
CA ALA A 120 -2.14 4.67 -8.81
C ALA A 120 -2.01 3.86 -10.12
N ARG A 121 -2.42 2.58 -10.11
CA ARG A 121 -2.50 1.69 -11.29
C ARG A 121 -1.17 1.61 -12.06
N ALA A 122 -0.08 1.34 -11.35
CA ALA A 122 1.22 1.08 -11.96
C ALA A 122 1.14 -0.12 -12.92
N ALA A 123 1.78 0.01 -14.07
CA ALA A 123 1.79 -1.05 -15.06
C ALA A 123 2.76 -2.17 -14.65
N PRO A 124 2.61 -3.37 -15.24
CA PRO A 124 3.49 -4.49 -14.97
C PRO A 124 4.98 -4.19 -15.12
N GLY A 125 5.75 -4.39 -14.05
CA GLY A 125 7.19 -4.16 -14.04
C GLY A 125 7.61 -2.70 -13.87
N GLU A 126 6.68 -1.74 -13.77
CA GLU A 126 7.01 -0.35 -13.49
C GLU A 126 7.49 -0.15 -12.05
N ARG A 127 8.47 0.74 -11.87
CA ARG A 127 8.83 1.23 -10.53
C ARG A 127 7.90 2.34 -10.11
N VAL A 128 7.49 2.34 -8.84
CA VAL A 128 6.69 3.43 -8.26
C VAL A 128 7.62 4.35 -7.49
N ALA A 129 7.71 5.61 -7.91
CA ALA A 129 8.41 6.66 -7.19
C ALA A 129 7.39 7.68 -6.68
N GLY A 130 7.32 7.89 -5.37
CA GLY A 130 6.26 8.68 -4.76
C GLY A 130 6.73 9.82 -3.87
N VAL A 131 5.91 10.86 -3.78
CA VAL A 131 6.01 11.91 -2.77
C VAL A 131 4.83 11.79 -1.82
N LEU A 132 5.11 11.75 -0.51
CA LEU A 132 4.10 11.72 0.55
C LEU A 132 3.95 13.13 1.15
N ALA A 133 2.78 13.72 1.03
CA ALA A 133 2.38 14.88 1.81
C ALA A 133 1.58 14.40 3.03
N VAL A 134 1.99 14.82 4.23
CA VAL A 134 1.38 14.44 5.51
C VAL A 134 1.09 15.70 6.33
N PRO A 135 0.20 15.66 7.33
CA PRO A 135 -0.08 16.83 8.16
C PRO A 135 1.20 17.36 8.83
N ALA A 136 1.33 18.68 8.98
CA ALA A 136 2.58 19.32 9.41
C ALA A 136 3.11 18.82 10.77
N ARG A 137 2.21 18.48 11.70
CA ARG A 137 2.60 17.89 13.00
C ARG A 137 3.14 16.47 12.78
N ALA A 138 2.51 15.67 11.90
CA ALA A 138 2.92 14.31 11.59
C ALA A 138 4.31 14.24 10.95
N ALA A 139 4.59 15.18 10.04
CA ALA A 139 5.88 15.30 9.37
C ALA A 139 7.06 15.53 10.32
N ARG A 140 6.85 16.17 11.48
CA ARG A 140 7.96 16.51 12.39
C ARG A 140 8.36 15.37 13.31
N VAL A 141 7.40 14.53 13.71
CA VAL A 141 7.63 13.58 14.81
C VAL A 141 7.73 12.13 14.34
N SER A 142 7.19 11.78 13.17
CA SER A 142 7.24 10.39 12.68
C SER A 142 7.54 10.29 11.20
N ARG A 143 8.40 11.21 10.75
CA ARG A 143 8.90 11.29 9.37
C ARG A 143 9.47 9.96 8.90
N ASP A 144 10.42 9.40 9.65
CA ASP A 144 11.18 8.24 9.21
C ASP A 144 10.31 6.99 9.14
N LEU A 145 9.38 6.82 10.09
CA LEU A 145 8.39 5.75 10.08
C LEU A 145 7.45 5.84 8.87
N LEU A 146 7.00 7.05 8.51
CA LEU A 146 6.13 7.26 7.35
C LEU A 146 6.90 7.08 6.03
N ILE A 147 8.17 7.50 5.98
CA ILE A 147 9.06 7.25 4.83
C ILE A 147 9.31 5.75 4.68
N GLN A 148 9.58 5.04 5.78
CA GLN A 148 9.79 3.60 5.76
C GLN A 148 8.52 2.87 5.30
N ALA A 149 7.36 3.14 5.92
CA ALA A 149 6.09 2.54 5.51
C ALA A 149 5.74 2.86 4.04
N GLY A 150 6.06 4.08 3.59
CA GLY A 150 5.92 4.49 2.20
C GLY A 150 6.84 3.71 1.26
N SER A 151 8.11 3.61 1.62
CA SER A 151 9.14 2.93 0.84
C SER A 151 8.84 1.44 0.72
N GLU A 152 8.43 0.79 1.80
CA GLU A 152 7.98 -0.60 1.78
C GLU A 152 6.76 -0.79 0.88
N SER A 153 5.76 0.09 0.97
CA SER A 153 4.53 0.00 0.17
C SER A 153 4.77 0.24 -1.32
N MET A 154 5.70 1.12 -1.67
CA MET A 154 6.07 1.45 -3.06
C MET A 154 7.06 0.43 -3.65
N SER A 155 7.99 -0.09 -2.84
CA SER A 155 8.97 -1.11 -3.25
C SER A 155 8.35 -2.51 -3.35
N ALA A 156 7.29 -2.77 -2.58
CA ALA A 156 6.40 -3.91 -2.78
C ALA A 156 5.55 -3.79 -4.05
N GLY A 157 5.78 -2.75 -4.87
CA GLY A 157 5.15 -2.47 -6.15
C GLY A 157 4.98 -3.70 -7.02
N TRP A 158 3.75 -4.20 -7.02
CA TRP A 158 3.14 -5.12 -7.98
C TRP A 158 4.03 -6.31 -8.41
N ARG A 159 4.00 -7.38 -7.61
CA ARG A 159 4.16 -8.75 -8.15
C ARG A 159 2.79 -9.18 -8.67
N GLY A 160 2.64 -9.22 -9.99
CA GLY A 160 1.35 -9.36 -10.67
C GLY A 160 0.38 -10.35 -10.05
N ALA A 161 -0.69 -9.83 -9.45
CA ALA A 161 -1.92 -10.57 -9.32
C ALA A 161 -2.51 -10.67 -10.73
N ARG A 162 -2.47 -11.86 -11.33
CA ARG A 162 -3.24 -12.16 -12.54
C ARG A 162 -4.70 -11.79 -12.24
N PRO A 163 -5.36 -10.90 -13.00
CA PRO A 163 -6.80 -10.79 -12.89
C PRO A 163 -7.37 -12.17 -13.20
N GLY A 164 -8.15 -12.71 -12.27
CA GLY A 164 -8.85 -13.97 -12.49
C GLY A 164 -9.58 -13.89 -13.82
N ARG A 165 -9.36 -14.89 -14.68
CA ARG A 165 -10.07 -15.05 -15.95
C ARG A 165 -11.55 -14.71 -15.72
N PRO A 166 -12.18 -13.84 -16.52
CA PRO A 166 -13.62 -13.72 -16.47
C PRO A 166 -14.19 -15.12 -16.69
N ARG A 167 -14.89 -15.65 -15.67
CA ARG A 167 -15.65 -16.89 -15.85
C ARG A 167 -16.65 -16.57 -16.96
N GLY A 168 -16.44 -17.21 -18.10
CA GLY A 168 -17.27 -17.07 -19.27
C GLY A 168 -18.73 -17.29 -18.87
N ARG A 169 -19.59 -16.41 -19.37
CA ARG A 169 -21.02 -16.68 -19.44
C ARG A 169 -21.19 -17.90 -20.35
N SER A 170 -21.78 -18.95 -19.84
CA SER A 170 -22.54 -19.92 -20.62
C SER A 170 -23.97 -19.86 -20.11
N TRP A 171 -24.88 -19.76 -21.07
CA TRP A 171 -26.34 -19.62 -20.99
C TRP A 171 -27.01 -20.37 -19.85
#